data_AF-A0A6I1GZ23-F1
#
_entry.id   AF-A0A6I1GZ23-F1
#
_cell.length_a   1.000
_cell.length_b   1.000
_cell.length_c   1.000
_cell.angle_alpha   90.00
_cell.angle_beta   90.00
_cell.angle_gamma   90.00
#
_symmetry.space_group_name_H-M   'P 1'
#
loop_
_entity.id
_entity.type
_entity.pdbx_description
1 polymer ?
#
loop_
_entity_poly.entity_id
_entity_poly.type
_entity_poly.pdbx_seq_one_letter_code
_entity_poly.pdbx_strand_id
1 'polypeptide(L)'
;MRDFFLIVPVYCVFSFAFSAEPLPKDVSRFIYNAEACEHLAGEFDGELPKRQQDDILKNIHQYCKAAKNQLRILEMKYRGNAKMMKVIKSNANDAVTSYERE
;
A
#
# COMPACT_ATOMS: atom_id res chain seq x y z
N MET A 1 -18.53 17.60 -62.53
CA MET A 1 -18.29 18.30 -61.24
C MET A 1 -18.11 17.22 -60.20
N ARG A 2 -16.96 17.18 -59.54
CA ARG A 2 -16.44 16.01 -58.82
C ARG A 2 -16.93 16.04 -57.37
N ASP A 3 -17.74 15.06 -57.01
CA ASP A 3 -18.18 14.78 -55.64
C ASP A 3 -16.98 14.62 -54.71
N PHE A 4 -16.99 15.32 -53.58
CA PHE A 4 -15.99 15.18 -52.52
C PHE A 4 -16.69 14.70 -51.25
N PHE A 5 -16.90 13.38 -51.17
CA PHE A 5 -17.30 12.71 -49.92
C PHE A 5 -16.10 12.68 -48.98
N LEU A 6 -16.12 13.54 -47.95
CA LEU A 6 -15.13 13.53 -46.87
C LEU A 6 -15.49 12.44 -45.85
N ILE A 7 -14.86 11.28 -45.96
CA ILE A 7 -14.91 10.22 -44.95
C ILE A 7 -13.87 10.54 -43.87
N VAL A 8 -14.33 10.95 -42.69
CA VAL A 8 -13.48 11.15 -41.50
C VAL A 8 -13.29 9.81 -40.80
N PRO A 9 -12.07 9.27 -40.67
CA PRO A 9 -11.84 8.02 -39.96
C PRO A 9 -11.93 8.27 -38.45
N VAL A 10 -13.02 7.80 -37.84
CA VAL A 10 -13.17 7.74 -36.38
C VAL A 10 -12.26 6.62 -35.87
N TYR A 11 -11.05 6.97 -35.44
CA TYR A 11 -10.16 6.04 -34.76
C TYR A 11 -10.72 5.76 -33.35
N CYS A 12 -11.48 4.67 -33.20
CA CYS A 12 -11.85 4.12 -31.90
C CYS A 12 -10.61 3.50 -31.24
N VAL A 13 -9.96 4.25 -30.36
CA VAL A 13 -8.92 3.71 -29.46
C VAL A 13 -9.64 2.89 -28.40
N PHE A 14 -9.67 1.56 -28.57
CA PHE A 14 -10.21 0.64 -27.57
C PHE A 14 -9.26 0.62 -26.35
N SER A 15 -9.59 1.39 -25.32
CA SER A 15 -8.94 1.27 -24.01
C SER A 15 -9.40 -0.03 -23.36
N PHE A 16 -8.56 -1.06 -23.41
CA PHE A 16 -8.75 -2.25 -22.59
C PHE A 16 -8.54 -1.87 -21.11
N ALA A 17 -9.63 -1.64 -20.38
CA ALA A 17 -9.57 -1.47 -18.93
C ALA A 17 -9.26 -2.84 -18.30
N PHE A 18 -7.99 -3.10 -17.99
CA PHE A 18 -7.59 -4.27 -17.21
C PHE A 18 -7.93 -4.01 -15.75
N SER A 19 -9.08 -4.53 -15.29
CA SER A 19 -9.43 -4.49 -13.87
C SER A 19 -8.53 -5.47 -13.12
N ALA A 20 -7.64 -4.96 -12.27
CA ALA A 20 -6.86 -5.80 -11.38
C ALA A 20 -7.80 -6.48 -10.38
N GLU A 21 -7.71 -7.81 -10.26
CA GLU A 21 -8.47 -8.53 -9.23
C GLU A 21 -8.18 -7.93 -7.84
N PRO A 22 -9.22 -7.72 -7.01
CA PRO A 22 -9.03 -7.14 -5.70
C PRO A 22 -8.11 -8.02 -4.85
N LEU A 23 -7.18 -7.38 -4.14
CA LEU A 23 -6.25 -8.09 -3.26
C LEU A 23 -7.00 -8.84 -2.15
N PRO A 24 -6.44 -9.97 -1.68
CA PRO A 24 -6.95 -10.65 -0.50
C PRO A 24 -7.07 -9.69 0.69
N LYS A 25 -8.16 -9.81 1.47
CA LYS A 25 -8.49 -8.88 2.56
C LYS A 25 -7.37 -8.71 3.59
N ASP A 26 -6.63 -9.76 3.89
CA ASP A 26 -5.50 -9.75 4.80
C ASP A 26 -4.30 -9.00 4.22
N VAL A 27 -4.04 -9.13 2.92
CA VAL A 27 -3.03 -8.35 2.20
C VAL A 27 -3.43 -6.86 2.16
N SER A 28 -4.67 -6.54 1.80
CA SER A 28 -5.14 -5.15 1.77
C SER A 28 -5.08 -4.49 3.16
N ARG A 29 -5.42 -5.24 4.22
CA ARG A 29 -5.31 -4.75 5.60
C ARG A 29 -3.86 -4.52 6.02
N PHE A 30 -2.95 -5.38 5.59
CA PHE A 30 -1.52 -5.18 5.82
C PHE A 30 -1.02 -3.90 5.16
N ILE A 31 -1.36 -3.69 3.88
CA ILE A 31 -0.98 -2.48 3.13
C ILE A 31 -1.48 -1.23 3.85
N TYR A 32 -2.76 -1.20 4.24
CA TYR A 32 -3.33 -0.08 5.00
C TYR A 32 -2.55 0.23 6.29
N ASN A 33 -2.22 -0.80 7.08
CA ASN A 33 -1.48 -0.61 8.33
C ASN A 33 -0.02 -0.21 8.08
N ALA A 34 0.59 -0.69 6.99
CA ALA A 34 1.95 -0.36 6.62
C ALA A 34 2.08 1.11 6.18
N GLU A 35 1.13 1.59 5.36
CA GLU A 35 1.04 2.99 4.95
C GLU A 35 0.81 3.92 6.15
N ALA A 36 -0.13 3.55 7.04
CA ALA A 36 -0.37 4.31 8.26
C ALA A 36 0.86 4.36 9.18
N CYS A 37 1.58 3.25 9.31
CA CYS A 37 2.82 3.18 10.08
C CYS A 37 3.89 4.11 9.53
N GLU A 38 4.12 4.08 8.21
CA GLU A 38 5.12 4.92 7.55
C GLU A 38 4.77 6.41 7.63
N HIS A 39 3.50 6.76 7.43
CA HIS A 39 3.05 8.13 7.56
C HIS A 39 3.31 8.69 8.97
N LEU A 40 2.91 7.95 10.00
CA LEU A 40 3.10 8.37 11.40
C LEU A 40 4.57 8.41 11.82
N ALA A 41 5.39 7.45 11.35
CA ALA A 41 6.82 7.45 11.62
C ALA A 41 7.51 8.68 11.01
N GLY A 42 7.03 9.17 9.86
CA GLY A 42 7.50 10.41 9.25
C GLY A 42 7.02 11.69 9.95
N GLU A 43 5.90 11.64 10.66
CA GLU A 43 5.37 12.78 11.44
C GLU A 43 6.00 12.91 12.83
N PHE A 44 6.66 11.88 13.33
CA PHE A 44 7.26 11.93 14.65
C PHE A 44 8.49 12.84 14.66
N ASP A 45 8.35 13.99 15.33
CA ASP A 45 9.40 14.98 15.54
C ASP A 45 9.63 15.20 17.04
N GLY A 46 10.90 15.16 17.45
CA GLY A 46 11.32 15.36 18.83
C GLY A 46 11.06 16.77 19.37
N GLU A 47 10.81 17.75 18.50
CA GLU A 47 10.48 19.13 18.88
C GLU A 47 8.99 19.32 19.20
N LEU A 48 8.14 18.33 18.93
CA LEU A 48 6.70 18.43 19.19
C LEU A 48 6.39 18.54 20.68
N PRO A 49 5.28 19.20 21.08
CA PRO A 49 4.80 19.13 22.45
C PRO A 49 4.60 17.69 22.90
N LYS A 50 4.97 17.37 24.15
CA LYS A 50 4.91 16.00 24.70
C LYS A 50 3.58 15.27 24.47
N ARG A 51 2.46 15.98 24.59
CA ARG A 51 1.12 15.41 24.35
C ARG A 51 0.96 14.91 22.90
N GLN A 52 1.45 15.67 21.93
CA GLN A 52 1.41 15.27 20.53
C GLN A 52 2.37 14.11 20.26
N GLN A 53 3.56 14.12 20.87
CA GLN A 53 4.48 12.99 20.80
C GLN A 53 3.82 11.70 21.34
N ASP A 54 3.19 11.76 22.52
CA ASP A 54 2.50 10.63 23.14
C ASP A 54 1.38 10.08 22.24
N ASP A 55 0.59 10.97 21.62
CA ASP A 55 -0.50 10.59 20.71
C ASP A 55 0.02 9.94 19.42
N ILE A 56 1.09 10.49 18.83
CA ILE A 56 1.72 9.93 17.63
C ILE A 56 2.33 8.56 17.97
N LEU A 57 3.08 8.44 19.06
CA LEU A 57 3.68 7.16 19.50
C LEU A 57 2.63 6.08 19.72
N LYS A 58 1.51 6.41 20.38
CA LYS A 58 0.41 5.48 20.57
C LYS A 58 -0.12 4.94 19.23
N ASN A 59 -0.29 5.81 18.24
CA ASN A 59 -0.75 5.42 16.92
C ASN A 59 0.31 4.62 16.15
N ILE A 60 1.60 5.00 16.22
CA ILE A 60 2.73 4.24 15.68
C ILE A 60 2.69 2.82 16.25
N HIS A 61 2.62 2.67 17.58
CA HIS A 61 2.55 1.35 18.21
C HIS A 61 1.31 0.56 17.77
N GLN A 62 0.17 1.19 17.55
CA GLN A 62 -1.02 0.49 17.06
C GLN A 62 -0.81 -0.05 15.63
N TYR A 63 -0.40 0.82 14.70
CA TYR A 63 -0.35 0.46 13.27
C TYR A 63 0.91 -0.32 12.91
N CYS A 64 2.09 0.10 13.38
CA CYS A 64 3.35 -0.59 13.09
C CYS A 64 3.40 -1.99 13.72
N LYS A 65 2.90 -2.16 14.96
CA LYS A 65 2.81 -3.50 15.58
C LYS A 65 1.85 -4.41 14.81
N ALA A 66 0.71 -3.89 14.37
CA ALA A 66 -0.24 -4.64 13.55
C ALA A 66 0.38 -5.05 12.21
N ALA A 67 0.99 -4.10 11.49
CA ALA A 67 1.67 -4.34 10.22
C ALA A 67 2.81 -5.35 10.33
N LYS A 68 3.67 -5.23 11.36
CA LYS A 68 4.77 -6.17 11.62
C LYS A 68 4.26 -7.60 11.85
N ASN A 69 3.21 -7.74 12.66
CA ASN A 69 2.62 -9.05 12.93
C ASN A 69 1.95 -9.64 11.67
N GLN A 70 1.27 -8.80 10.88
CA GLN A 70 0.66 -9.20 9.62
C GLN A 70 1.71 -9.63 8.60
N LEU A 71 2.82 -8.90 8.45
CA LEU A 71 3.93 -9.25 7.56
C LEU A 71 4.40 -10.68 7.82
N ARG A 72 4.71 -11.00 9.09
CA ARG A 72 5.13 -12.36 9.48
C ARG A 72 4.10 -13.43 9.10
N ILE A 73 2.82 -13.16 9.32
CA ILE A 73 1.74 -14.10 9.00
C ILE A 73 1.59 -14.27 7.48
N LEU A 74 1.65 -13.18 6.73
CA LEU A 74 1.50 -13.16 5.28
C LEU A 74 2.67 -13.83 4.59
N GLU A 75 3.91 -13.62 5.05
CA GLU A 75 5.10 -14.31 4.53
C GLU A 75 4.97 -15.83 4.67
N MET A 76 4.46 -16.32 5.81
CA MET A 76 4.20 -17.74 5.99
C MET A 76 3.06 -18.23 5.10
N LYS A 77 1.95 -17.48 5.04
CA LYS A 77 0.74 -17.86 4.28
C LYS A 77 0.99 -17.91 2.77
N TYR A 78 1.75 -16.96 2.25
CA TYR A 78 1.97 -16.78 0.80
C TYR A 78 3.36 -17.23 0.33
N ARG A 79 4.16 -17.91 1.16
CA ARG A 79 5.55 -18.32 0.85
C ARG A 79 5.76 -18.98 -0.53
N GLY A 80 4.78 -19.73 -1.03
CA GLY A 80 4.85 -20.41 -2.34
C GLY A 80 4.21 -19.61 -3.49
N ASN A 81 3.62 -18.45 -3.22
CA ASN A 81 2.95 -17.61 -4.20
C ASN A 81 3.83 -16.40 -4.52
N ALA A 82 4.64 -16.50 -5.57
CA ALA A 82 5.60 -15.47 -5.95
C ALA A 82 4.94 -14.11 -6.25
N LYS A 83 3.75 -14.11 -6.87
CA LYS A 83 3.00 -12.88 -7.17
C LYS A 83 2.58 -12.17 -5.88
N MET A 84 2.00 -12.90 -4.93
CA MET A 84 1.60 -12.33 -3.64
C MET A 84 2.81 -11.93 -2.81
N MET A 85 3.89 -12.71 -2.82
CA MET A 85 5.09 -12.31 -2.10
C MET A 85 5.73 -11.03 -2.65
N LYS A 86 5.66 -10.81 -3.96
CA LYS A 86 6.08 -9.53 -4.54
C LYS A 86 5.23 -8.39 -3.99
N VAL A 87 3.91 -8.54 -3.96
CA VAL A 87 3.00 -7.52 -3.39
C VAL A 87 3.32 -7.27 -1.91
N ILE A 88 3.43 -8.32 -1.09
CA ILE A 88 3.72 -8.19 0.35
C ILE A 88 5.06 -7.49 0.58
N LYS A 89 6.12 -7.90 -0.11
CA LYS A 89 7.46 -7.30 0.04
C LYS A 89 7.50 -5.85 -0.44
N SER A 90 6.82 -5.52 -1.54
CA SER A 90 6.74 -4.15 -2.05
C SER A 90 5.98 -3.19 -1.13
N ASN A 91 5.21 -3.69 -0.17
CA ASN A 91 4.48 -2.88 0.81
C ASN A 91 5.04 -3.03 2.24
N ALA A 92 6.12 -3.79 2.43
CA ALA A 92 6.82 -3.91 3.71
C ALA A 92 7.88 -2.81 3.82
N ASN A 93 7.44 -1.57 4.03
CA ASN A 93 8.32 -0.40 4.14
C ASN A 93 9.27 -0.46 5.34
N ASP A 94 10.23 0.47 5.37
CA ASP A 94 11.26 0.53 6.39
C ASP A 94 10.69 0.77 7.79
N ALA A 95 9.63 1.58 7.92
CA ALA A 95 8.94 1.79 9.19
C ALA A 95 8.39 0.48 9.77
N VAL A 96 7.77 -0.37 8.93
CA VAL A 96 7.28 -1.69 9.36
C VAL A 96 8.42 -2.65 9.66
N THR A 97 9.47 -2.68 8.84
CA THR A 97 10.55 -3.67 8.99
C THR A 97 11.50 -3.34 10.14
N SER A 98 11.73 -2.06 10.43
CA SER A 98 12.56 -1.59 11.55
C SER A 98 11.83 -1.49 12.89
N TYR A 99 10.48 -1.49 12.91
CA TYR A 99 9.73 -1.39 14.15
C TYR A 99 10.09 -2.52 15.15
N GLU A 100 10.67 -2.12 16.28
CA GLU A 100 10.95 -2.99 17.41
C GLU A 100 9.72 -3.05 18.32
N ARG A 101 9.35 -4.26 18.74
CA ARG A 101 8.23 -4.45 19.66
C ARG A 101 8.69 -4.10 21.07
N GLU A 102 8.60 -2.84 21.43
CA GLU A 102 8.56 -2.41 22.83
C GLU A 102 7.33 -3.01 23.56
#